data_AF-A0A0E4HV55-F1
#
_entry.id   AF-A0A0E4HV55-F1
#
_cell.length_a   1.000
_cell.length_b   1.000
_cell.length_c   1.000
_cell.angle_alpha   90.00
_cell.angle_beta   90.00
_cell.angle_gamma   90.00
#
_symmetry.space_group_name_H-M   'P 1'
#
loop_
_entity.id
_entity.type
_entity.pdbx_description
1 polymer ?
#
loop_
_entity_poly.entity_id
_entity_poly.type
_entity_poly.pdbx_seq_one_letter_code
_entity_poly.pdbx_strand_id
1 'polypeptide(L)'
;MTTTRRRPKHDPKVSENEILNAAEQFLSEHPFRELNVDEVMRRTGLKRPAFYVHFRDKHDLALRLVENIGKELFTIADRWLKGNNSQEDLRQALVGLVEVYVQHGRVLRAFGEAAGGDERVDNAYRSLVQDFINAAAQHIKEEQEAGRIKKDLDVEETAKALIWLEERYLSEVFGRPSEVDPKVAIRVLQNIWLSTLYGAN
;
A
#
# COMPACT_ATOMS: atom_id res chain seq x y z
N MET A 1 0.58 20.93 48.88
CA MET A 1 1.11 21.38 47.57
C MET A 1 1.27 20.15 46.69
N THR A 2 0.37 19.96 45.74
CA THR A 2 0.35 18.78 44.86
C THR A 2 1.25 19.07 43.67
N THR A 3 2.42 18.44 43.63
CA THR A 3 3.39 18.57 42.56
C THR A 3 2.80 17.98 41.27
N THR A 4 2.43 18.84 40.33
CA THR A 4 2.03 18.43 38.98
C THR A 4 3.22 17.77 38.30
N ARG A 5 3.24 16.44 38.27
CA ARG A 5 4.22 15.64 37.55
C ARG A 5 4.06 15.94 36.04
N ARG A 6 4.93 16.80 35.48
CA ARG A 6 5.03 17.01 34.03
C ARG A 6 5.18 15.62 33.38
N ARG A 7 4.26 15.27 32.47
CA ARG A 7 4.37 14.06 31.64
C ARG A 7 5.77 14.03 31.00
N PRO A 8 6.42 12.86 30.89
CA PRO A 8 7.67 12.72 30.15
C PRO A 8 7.52 13.36 28.77
N LYS A 9 8.56 14.04 28.27
CA LYS A 9 8.61 14.54 26.90
C LYS A 9 8.45 13.32 25.99
N HIS A 10 7.26 13.16 25.39
CA HIS A 10 6.96 12.01 24.53
C HIS A 10 8.04 11.94 23.43
N ASP A 11 8.59 10.76 23.20
CA ASP A 11 9.55 10.56 22.12
C ASP A 11 8.88 11.00 20.81
N PRO A 12 9.49 11.93 20.04
CA PRO A 12 8.95 12.39 18.76
C PRO A 12 8.47 11.23 17.87
N LYS A 13 9.23 10.14 17.78
CA LYS A 13 8.86 8.97 16.97
C LYS A 13 7.61 8.26 17.48
N VAL A 14 7.47 8.15 18.80
CA VAL A 14 6.28 7.53 19.41
C VAL A 14 5.05 8.39 19.14
N SER A 15 5.16 9.71 19.27
CA SER A 15 4.03 10.61 18.92
C SER A 15 3.67 10.58 17.43
N GLU A 16 4.66 10.51 16.54
CA GLU A 16 4.42 10.39 15.10
C GLU A 16 3.64 9.11 14.79
N ASN A 17 4.10 7.96 15.32
CA ASN A 17 3.44 6.67 15.13
C ASN A 17 2.03 6.62 15.74
N GLU A 18 1.81 7.22 16.92
CA GLU A 18 0.47 7.32 17.51
C GLU A 18 -0.51 8.07 16.59
N ILE A 19 -0.05 9.15 15.96
CA ILE A 19 -0.87 9.94 15.03
C ILE A 19 -1.12 9.16 13.73
N LEU A 20 -0.11 8.48 13.19
CA LEU A 20 -0.27 7.64 12.00
C LEU A 20 -1.26 6.50 12.24
N ASN A 21 -1.14 5.77 13.35
CA ASN A 21 -2.05 4.69 13.71
C ASN A 21 -3.48 5.20 13.90
N ALA A 22 -3.65 6.37 14.52
CA ALA A 22 -4.96 6.99 14.68
C ALA A 22 -5.59 7.39 13.34
N ALA A 23 -4.78 7.90 12.40
CA ALA A 23 -5.24 8.23 11.06
C ALA A 23 -5.60 6.97 10.25
N GLU A 24 -4.80 5.93 10.37
CA GLU A 24 -5.05 4.63 9.74
C GLU A 24 -6.37 4.01 10.24
N GLN A 25 -6.57 4.00 11.57
CA GLN A 25 -7.82 3.53 12.16
C GLN A 25 -9.01 4.35 11.66
N PHE A 26 -8.88 5.68 11.61
CA PHE A 26 -9.94 6.54 11.07
C PHE A 26 -10.26 6.18 9.60
N LEU A 27 -9.25 6.03 8.75
CA LEU A 27 -9.44 5.73 7.32
C LEU A 27 -9.95 4.29 7.06
N SER A 28 -9.78 3.38 8.01
CA SER A 28 -10.39 2.04 7.96
C SER A 28 -11.91 2.05 8.20
N GLU A 29 -12.44 3.16 8.72
CA GLU A 29 -13.84 3.35 9.10
C GLU A 29 -14.54 4.43 8.26
N HIS A 30 -13.79 5.43 7.78
CA HIS A 30 -14.31 6.66 7.18
C HIS A 30 -13.56 7.05 5.90
N PRO A 31 -14.20 7.76 4.95
CA PRO A 31 -13.54 8.23 3.75
C PRO A 31 -12.57 9.39 4.04
N PHE A 32 -11.52 9.53 3.21
CA PHE A 32 -10.51 10.58 3.36
C PHE A 32 -11.06 12.01 3.44
N ARG A 33 -12.16 12.32 2.73
CA ARG A 33 -12.77 13.64 2.75
C ARG A 33 -13.18 14.10 4.16
N GLU A 34 -13.50 13.17 5.06
CA GLU A 34 -13.89 13.43 6.45
C GLU A 34 -12.68 13.55 7.39
N LEU A 35 -11.50 13.10 6.95
CA LEU A 35 -10.26 13.18 7.72
C LEU A 35 -9.93 14.65 8.01
N ASN A 36 -9.70 14.95 9.29
CA ASN A 36 -9.20 16.23 9.75
C ASN A 36 -8.38 16.06 11.03
N VAL A 37 -7.64 17.11 11.41
CA VAL A 37 -6.73 17.09 12.55
C VAL A 37 -7.46 16.78 13.86
N ASP A 38 -8.66 17.31 14.08
CA ASP A 38 -9.39 17.07 15.33
C ASP A 38 -9.81 15.62 15.49
N GLU A 39 -10.29 14.99 14.42
CA GLU A 39 -10.72 13.60 14.48
C GLU A 39 -9.56 12.62 14.68
N VAL A 40 -8.42 12.88 14.04
CA VAL A 40 -7.21 12.09 14.29
C VAL A 40 -6.74 12.27 15.73
N MET A 41 -6.62 13.52 16.18
CA MET A 41 -6.07 13.79 17.51
C MET A 41 -6.98 13.31 18.64
N ARG A 42 -8.31 13.29 18.45
CA ARG A 42 -9.28 12.69 19.40
C ARG A 42 -9.06 11.21 19.64
N ARG A 43 -8.50 10.48 18.67
CA ARG A 43 -8.17 9.06 18.79
C ARG A 43 -6.82 8.82 19.46
N THR A 44 -6.06 9.89 19.75
CA THR A 44 -4.77 9.83 20.45
C THR A 44 -4.89 10.32 21.90
N GLY A 45 -3.87 10.05 22.71
CA GLY A 45 -3.69 10.68 24.04
C GLY A 45 -2.99 12.05 24.01
N LEU A 46 -2.72 12.58 22.81
CA LEU A 46 -1.88 13.75 22.56
C LEU A 46 -2.70 15.03 22.42
N LYS A 47 -2.06 16.18 22.67
CA LYS A 47 -2.68 17.50 22.41
C LYS A 47 -2.47 17.90 20.97
N ARG A 48 -3.44 18.62 20.38
CA ARG A 48 -3.38 19.13 19.00
C ARG A 48 -2.04 19.74 18.56
N PRO A 49 -1.31 20.54 19.36
CA PRO A 49 0.00 21.05 18.94
C PRO A 49 1.05 19.98 18.61
N ALA A 50 0.91 18.76 19.16
CA ALA A 50 1.80 17.64 18.83
C ALA A 50 1.64 17.18 17.38
N PHE A 51 0.47 17.37 16.76
CA PHE A 51 0.26 17.09 15.34
C PHE A 51 1.23 17.90 14.48
N TYR A 52 1.25 19.22 14.72
CA TYR A 52 2.03 20.17 13.93
C TYR A 52 3.55 20.09 14.18
N VAL A 53 4.00 19.25 15.12
CA VAL A 53 5.41 18.89 15.25
C VAL A 53 5.85 17.97 14.11
N HIS A 54 4.95 17.12 13.61
CA HIS A 54 5.25 16.05 12.64
C HIS A 54 4.63 16.28 11.27
N PHE A 55 3.42 16.84 11.24
CA PHE A 55 2.61 16.96 10.03
C PHE A 55 2.13 18.40 9.83
N ARG A 56 2.27 18.90 8.60
CA ARG A 56 1.82 20.26 8.24
C ARG A 56 0.30 20.35 8.18
N ASP A 57 -0.33 19.33 7.60
CA ASP A 57 -1.76 19.25 7.34
C ASP A 57 -2.20 17.78 7.23
N LYS A 58 -3.49 17.55 6.94
CA LYS A 58 -4.02 16.18 6.78
C LYS A 58 -3.46 15.47 5.56
N HIS A 59 -3.04 16.21 4.53
CA HIS A 59 -2.48 15.64 3.32
C HIS A 59 -1.08 15.10 3.59
N ASP A 60 -0.23 15.86 4.29
CA ASP A 60 1.11 15.44 4.73
C ASP A 60 1.06 14.15 5.56
N LEU A 61 0.10 14.05 6.48
CA LEU A 61 -0.19 12.83 7.23
C LEU A 61 -0.58 11.66 6.30
N ALA A 62 -1.49 11.91 5.36
CA ALA A 62 -1.94 10.91 4.40
C ALA A 62 -0.81 10.41 3.47
N LEU A 63 0.00 11.33 2.94
CA LEU A 63 1.16 10.99 2.12
C LEU A 63 2.12 10.11 2.92
N ARG A 64 2.45 10.45 4.17
CA ARG A 64 3.32 9.62 5.01
C ARG A 64 2.72 8.23 5.24
N LEU A 65 1.41 8.13 5.45
CA LEU A 65 0.75 6.83 5.64
C LEU A 65 0.84 5.97 4.37
N VAL A 66 0.53 6.54 3.20
CA VAL A 66 0.66 5.85 1.90
C VAL A 66 2.10 5.43 1.63
N GLU A 67 3.08 6.29 1.91
CA GLU A 67 4.51 5.96 1.77
C GLU A 67 4.93 4.79 2.66
N ASN A 68 4.41 4.71 3.89
CA ASN A 68 4.75 3.63 4.81
C ASN A 68 4.19 2.29 4.33
N ILE A 69 2.92 2.26 3.91
CA ILE A 69 2.30 1.05 3.33
C ILE A 69 3.01 0.68 2.01
N GLY A 70 3.34 1.67 1.18
CA GLY A 70 4.10 1.47 -0.05
C GLY A 70 5.47 0.82 0.19
N LYS A 71 6.21 1.25 1.21
CA LYS A 71 7.50 0.64 1.60
C LYS A 71 7.32 -0.81 2.07
N GLU A 72 6.26 -1.11 2.78
CA GLU A 72 5.95 -2.49 3.21
C GLU A 72 5.69 -3.38 1.98
N LEU A 73 4.84 -2.91 1.06
CA LEU A 73 4.57 -3.59 -0.21
C LEU A 73 5.84 -3.81 -1.04
N PHE A 74 6.72 -2.80 -1.17
CA PHE A 74 8.00 -2.95 -1.86
C PHE A 74 8.93 -3.94 -1.17
N THR A 75 8.95 -3.96 0.17
CA THR A 75 9.77 -4.92 0.92
C THR A 75 9.33 -6.37 0.65
N ILE A 76 8.03 -6.60 0.47
CA ILE A 76 7.49 -7.91 0.10
C ILE A 76 7.83 -8.27 -1.35
N ALA A 77 7.65 -7.32 -2.26
CA ALA A 77 7.95 -7.49 -3.68
C ALA A 77 9.45 -7.69 -3.96
N ASP A 78 10.32 -7.15 -3.10
CA ASP A 78 11.77 -7.15 -3.25
C ASP A 78 12.36 -8.55 -3.47
N ARG A 79 11.78 -9.58 -2.83
CA ARG A 79 12.20 -10.96 -3.04
C ARG A 79 12.01 -11.40 -4.48
N TRP A 80 10.88 -11.05 -5.10
CA TRP A 80 10.63 -11.36 -6.50
C TRP A 80 11.47 -10.49 -7.42
N LEU A 81 11.48 -9.18 -7.19
CA LEU A 81 12.18 -8.21 -8.03
C LEU A 81 13.70 -8.46 -8.13
N LYS A 82 14.31 -8.98 -7.06
CA LYS A 82 15.77 -9.23 -6.97
C LYS A 82 16.13 -10.72 -6.92
N GLY A 83 15.12 -11.60 -6.95
CA GLY A 83 15.27 -13.03 -6.79
C GLY A 83 15.87 -13.72 -8.01
N ASN A 84 16.25 -14.98 -7.84
CA ASN A 84 16.69 -15.85 -8.93
C ASN A 84 15.76 -17.06 -9.15
N ASN A 85 14.73 -17.20 -8.33
CA ASN A 85 13.70 -18.23 -8.45
C ASN A 85 12.34 -17.57 -8.75
N SER A 86 12.28 -16.87 -9.87
CA SER A 86 11.27 -15.84 -10.15
C SER A 86 9.82 -16.34 -10.05
N GLN A 87 9.53 -17.60 -10.40
CA GLN A 87 8.18 -18.15 -10.22
C GLN A 87 7.79 -18.38 -8.75
N GLU A 88 8.68 -18.94 -7.94
CA GLU A 88 8.40 -19.17 -6.52
C GLU A 88 8.42 -17.86 -5.74
N ASP A 89 9.38 -16.99 -6.05
CA ASP A 89 9.47 -15.68 -5.43
C ASP A 89 8.23 -14.83 -5.75
N LEU A 90 7.69 -14.91 -6.97
CA LEU A 90 6.40 -14.29 -7.33
C LEU A 90 5.23 -14.87 -6.53
N ARG A 91 5.19 -16.21 -6.36
CA ARG A 91 4.14 -16.84 -5.54
C ARG A 91 4.15 -16.29 -4.12
N GLN A 92 5.33 -16.17 -3.50
CA GLN A 92 5.46 -15.67 -2.14
C GLN A 92 5.19 -14.16 -2.05
N ALA A 93 5.61 -13.38 -3.04
CA ALA A 93 5.30 -11.94 -3.09
C ALA A 93 3.77 -11.71 -3.13
N LEU A 94 3.03 -12.50 -3.92
CA LEU A 94 1.57 -12.42 -3.99
C LEU A 94 0.87 -12.86 -2.69
N VAL A 95 1.48 -13.75 -1.89
CA VAL A 95 0.98 -14.06 -0.54
C VAL A 95 1.10 -12.84 0.36
N GLY A 96 2.30 -12.27 0.47
CA GLY A 96 2.54 -11.12 1.35
C GLY A 96 1.74 -9.88 0.93
N LEU A 97 1.58 -9.66 -0.38
CA LEU A 97 0.70 -8.62 -0.91
C LEU A 97 -0.73 -8.76 -0.39
N VAL A 98 -1.31 -9.97 -0.48
CA VAL A 98 -2.68 -10.20 0.00
C VAL A 98 -2.75 -10.00 1.51
N GLU A 99 -1.74 -10.39 2.28
CA GLU A 99 -1.67 -10.13 3.73
C GLU A 99 -1.71 -8.63 4.04
N VAL A 100 -0.96 -7.80 3.29
CA VAL A 100 -1.01 -6.34 3.41
C VAL A 100 -2.39 -5.80 3.08
N TYR A 101 -3.06 -6.29 2.04
CA TYR A 101 -4.42 -5.83 1.71
C TYR A 101 -5.47 -6.31 2.72
N VAL A 102 -5.29 -7.47 3.34
CA VAL A 102 -6.15 -7.91 4.45
C VAL A 102 -6.03 -6.95 5.63
N GLN A 103 -4.82 -6.46 5.92
CA GLN A 103 -4.57 -5.54 7.03
C GLN A 103 -4.98 -4.09 6.70
N HIS A 104 -4.61 -3.60 5.52
CA HIS A 104 -4.65 -2.18 5.15
C HIS A 104 -5.62 -1.86 4.00
N GLY A 105 -6.33 -2.85 3.44
CA GLY A 105 -7.11 -2.70 2.22
C GLY A 105 -8.17 -1.61 2.28
N ARG A 106 -8.78 -1.37 3.46
CA ARG A 106 -9.73 -0.27 3.66
C ARG A 106 -9.09 1.11 3.53
N VAL A 107 -7.87 1.25 4.04
CA VAL A 107 -7.08 2.47 3.98
C VAL A 107 -6.62 2.72 2.55
N LEU A 108 -6.09 1.68 1.88
CA LEU A 108 -5.71 1.74 0.47
C LEU A 108 -6.90 2.11 -0.43
N ARG A 109 -8.07 1.52 -0.20
CA ARG A 109 -9.30 1.91 -0.90
C ARG A 109 -9.69 3.36 -0.62
N ALA A 110 -9.61 3.83 0.63
CA ALA A 110 -9.93 5.21 0.96
C ALA A 110 -9.04 6.21 0.19
N PHE A 111 -7.77 5.86 -0.04
CA PHE A 111 -6.87 6.64 -0.89
C PHE A 111 -7.22 6.56 -2.38
N GLY A 112 -7.51 5.36 -2.90
CA GLY A 112 -7.95 5.19 -4.29
C GLY A 112 -9.26 5.93 -4.60
N GLU A 113 -10.19 6.03 -3.65
CA GLU A 113 -11.42 6.82 -3.80
C GLU A 113 -11.18 8.33 -3.69
N ALA A 114 -10.24 8.75 -2.83
CA ALA A 114 -9.88 10.15 -2.65
C ALA A 114 -9.20 10.74 -3.89
N ALA A 115 -8.46 9.92 -4.63
CA ALA A 115 -7.81 10.28 -5.88
C ALA A 115 -8.78 10.88 -6.92
N GLY A 116 -10.08 10.57 -6.86
CA GLY A 116 -11.09 11.16 -7.75
C GLY A 116 -11.50 12.60 -7.41
N GLY A 117 -11.09 13.15 -6.27
CA GLY A 117 -11.54 14.47 -5.80
C GLY A 117 -10.50 15.33 -5.10
N ASP A 118 -9.27 14.84 -4.91
CA ASP A 118 -8.17 15.57 -4.29
C ASP A 118 -6.87 15.34 -5.09
N GLU A 119 -6.42 16.35 -5.82
CA GLU A 119 -5.25 16.26 -6.72
C GLU A 119 -3.96 15.85 -5.99
N ARG A 120 -3.78 16.27 -4.73
CA ARG A 120 -2.56 15.96 -3.98
C ARG A 120 -2.53 14.49 -3.58
N VAL A 121 -3.69 13.93 -3.24
CA VAL A 121 -3.83 12.50 -2.95
C VAL A 121 -3.75 11.67 -4.23
N ASP A 122 -4.39 12.11 -5.33
CA ASP A 122 -4.30 11.45 -6.64
C ASP A 122 -2.85 11.33 -7.11
N ASN A 123 -2.09 12.43 -7.05
CA ASN A 123 -0.69 12.45 -7.44
C ASN A 123 0.16 11.48 -6.60
N ALA A 124 -0.03 11.46 -5.29
CA ALA A 124 0.70 10.54 -4.40
C ALA A 124 0.37 9.07 -4.69
N TYR A 125 -0.92 8.75 -4.82
CA TYR A 125 -1.38 7.40 -5.10
C TYR A 125 -0.90 6.92 -6.49
N ARG A 126 -1.06 7.74 -7.53
CA ARG A 126 -0.57 7.40 -8.88
C ARG A 126 0.94 7.27 -8.96
N SER A 127 1.69 8.11 -8.24
CA SER A 127 3.15 8.00 -8.19
C SER A 127 3.57 6.67 -7.57
N LEU A 128 2.94 6.28 -6.46
CA LEU A 128 3.23 4.98 -5.83
C LEU A 128 2.93 3.81 -6.77
N VAL A 129 1.77 3.81 -7.42
CA VAL A 129 1.43 2.75 -8.40
C VAL A 129 2.40 2.74 -9.58
N GLN A 130 2.81 3.91 -10.06
CA GLN A 130 3.78 4.03 -11.16
C GLN A 130 5.14 3.45 -10.77
N ASP A 131 5.60 3.63 -9.53
CA ASP A 131 6.85 3.05 -9.05
C ASP A 131 6.79 1.51 -9.09
N PHE A 132 5.66 0.90 -8.73
CA PHE A 132 5.46 -0.56 -8.84
C PHE A 132 5.43 -1.03 -10.30
N ILE A 133 4.77 -0.27 -11.18
CA ILE A 133 4.75 -0.57 -12.62
C ILE A 133 6.17 -0.58 -13.18
N ASN A 134 6.96 0.45 -12.88
CA ASN A 134 8.33 0.57 -13.35
C ASN A 134 9.20 -0.59 -12.83
N ALA A 135 9.07 -0.94 -11.55
CA ALA A 135 9.82 -2.04 -10.95
C ALA A 135 9.45 -3.40 -11.56
N ALA A 136 8.15 -3.67 -11.75
CA ALA A 136 7.67 -4.90 -12.37
C ALA A 136 8.09 -4.98 -13.85
N ALA A 137 7.98 -3.90 -14.61
CA ALA A 137 8.40 -3.84 -16.00
C ALA A 137 9.90 -4.13 -16.14
N GLN A 138 10.74 -3.52 -15.30
CA GLN A 138 12.17 -3.77 -15.29
C GLN A 138 12.48 -5.25 -15.01
N HIS A 139 11.85 -5.86 -14.00
CA HIS A 139 12.07 -7.27 -13.69
C HIS A 139 11.57 -8.20 -14.81
N ILE A 140 10.38 -7.94 -15.38
CA ILE A 140 9.84 -8.72 -16.50
C ILE A 140 10.76 -8.64 -17.72
N LYS A 141 11.35 -7.47 -18.00
CA LYS A 141 12.34 -7.29 -19.06
C LYS A 141 13.56 -8.16 -18.84
N GLU A 142 14.12 -8.18 -17.64
CA GLU A 142 15.29 -9.00 -17.30
C GLU A 142 15.00 -10.49 -17.46
N GLU A 143 13.82 -10.95 -17.03
CA GLU A 143 13.35 -12.31 -17.22
C GLU A 143 13.15 -12.67 -18.70
N GLN A 144 12.64 -11.74 -19.51
CA GLN A 144 12.45 -11.90 -20.95
C GLN A 144 13.80 -11.96 -21.69
N GLU A 145 14.75 -11.09 -21.35
CA GLU A 145 16.11 -11.09 -21.90
C GLU A 145 16.86 -12.39 -21.56
N ALA A 146 16.61 -12.94 -20.37
CA ALA A 146 17.14 -14.23 -19.95
C ALA A 146 16.41 -15.45 -20.57
N GLY A 147 15.39 -15.23 -21.38
CA GLY A 147 14.63 -16.28 -22.08
C GLY A 147 13.70 -17.10 -21.18
N ARG A 148 13.36 -16.60 -19.98
CA ARG A 148 12.43 -17.24 -19.05
C ARG A 148 10.96 -16.87 -19.32
N ILE A 149 10.73 -15.73 -19.96
CA ILE A 149 9.42 -15.22 -20.37
C ILE A 149 9.35 -15.15 -21.90
N LYS A 150 8.15 -15.25 -22.47
CA LYS A 150 7.91 -15.16 -23.92
C LYS A 150 8.40 -13.83 -24.52
N LYS A 151 9.00 -13.90 -25.71
CA LYS A 151 9.67 -12.76 -26.37
C LYS A 151 8.73 -11.75 -27.01
N ASP A 152 7.47 -12.12 -27.24
CA ASP A 152 6.43 -11.30 -27.86
C ASP A 152 5.57 -10.56 -26.83
N LEU A 153 5.91 -10.64 -25.54
CA LEU A 153 5.25 -9.88 -24.48
C LEU A 153 5.64 -8.40 -24.56
N ASP A 154 4.65 -7.52 -24.69
CA ASP A 154 4.82 -6.08 -24.47
C ASP A 154 5.04 -5.80 -22.98
N VAL A 155 6.31 -5.77 -22.55
CA VAL A 155 6.73 -5.69 -21.14
C VAL A 155 6.02 -4.59 -20.36
N GLU A 156 6.10 -3.35 -20.84
CA GLU A 156 5.61 -2.16 -20.14
C GLU A 156 4.09 -2.19 -19.96
N GLU A 157 3.35 -2.46 -21.03
CA GLU A 157 1.88 -2.51 -20.98
C GLU A 157 1.39 -3.73 -20.21
N THR A 158 2.10 -4.86 -20.25
CA THR A 158 1.77 -6.04 -19.44
C THR A 158 1.96 -5.76 -17.95
N ALA A 159 3.10 -5.18 -17.55
CA ALA A 159 3.36 -4.82 -16.16
C ALA A 159 2.30 -3.85 -15.63
N LYS A 160 2.00 -2.81 -16.41
CA LYS A 160 0.95 -1.84 -16.10
C LYS A 160 -0.43 -2.49 -15.94
N ALA A 161 -0.81 -3.37 -16.85
CA ALA A 161 -2.10 -4.06 -16.79
C ALA A 161 -2.19 -4.98 -15.56
N LEU A 162 -1.14 -5.74 -15.27
CA LEU A 162 -1.10 -6.66 -14.11
C LEU A 162 -1.19 -5.91 -12.78
N ILE A 163 -0.43 -4.81 -12.63
CA ILE A 163 -0.45 -4.00 -11.41
C ILE A 163 -1.82 -3.37 -11.19
N TRP A 164 -2.44 -2.79 -12.22
CA TRP A 164 -3.78 -2.20 -12.08
C TRP A 164 -4.88 -3.25 -11.84
N LEU A 165 -4.77 -4.43 -12.46
CA LEU A 165 -5.68 -5.54 -12.22
C LEU A 165 -5.63 -5.97 -10.75
N GLU A 166 -4.43 -6.18 -10.25
CA GLU A 166 -4.18 -6.60 -8.88
C GLU A 166 -4.65 -5.58 -7.85
N GLU A 167 -4.21 -4.31 -8.02
CA GLU A 167 -4.62 -3.20 -7.17
C GLU A 167 -6.14 -3.13 -7.09
N ARG A 168 -6.82 -3.08 -8.24
CA ARG A 168 -8.27 -2.91 -8.27
C ARG A 168 -8.99 -4.11 -7.67
N TYR A 169 -8.54 -5.33 -7.98
CA TYR A 169 -9.13 -6.55 -7.45
C TYR A 169 -9.01 -6.60 -5.92
N LEU A 170 -7.83 -6.35 -5.37
CA LEU A 170 -7.60 -6.41 -3.92
C LEU A 170 -8.27 -5.25 -3.18
N SER A 171 -8.32 -4.04 -3.78
CA SER A 171 -9.06 -2.90 -3.24
C SER A 171 -10.58 -3.19 -3.16
N GLU A 172 -11.18 -3.87 -4.14
CA GLU A 172 -12.59 -4.26 -4.07
C GLU A 172 -12.83 -5.41 -3.08
N VAL A 173 -11.93 -6.40 -3.04
CA VAL A 173 -12.08 -7.59 -2.18
C VAL A 173 -11.80 -7.29 -0.71
N PHE A 174 -10.79 -6.48 -0.37
CA PHE A 174 -10.36 -6.24 1.01
C PHE A 174 -10.57 -4.79 1.48
N GLY A 175 -10.97 -3.88 0.59
CA GLY A 175 -11.35 -2.52 0.95
C GLY A 175 -12.76 -2.37 1.54
N ARG A 176 -13.54 -3.46 1.58
CA ARG A 176 -14.90 -3.53 2.14
C ARG A 176 -15.04 -4.81 2.97
N PRO A 177 -16.05 -4.92 3.84
CA PRO A 177 -16.41 -6.21 4.42
C PRO A 177 -16.63 -7.24 3.32
N SER A 178 -15.88 -8.33 3.36
CA SER A 178 -15.83 -9.35 2.31
C SER A 178 -15.78 -10.73 2.94
N GLU A 179 -16.48 -11.67 2.31
CA GLU A 179 -16.48 -13.09 2.69
C GLU A 179 -15.43 -13.90 1.92
N VAL A 180 -14.66 -13.25 1.02
CA VAL A 180 -13.65 -13.92 0.23
C VAL A 180 -12.48 -14.33 1.13
N ASP A 181 -12.23 -15.64 1.20
CA ASP A 181 -11.03 -16.19 1.85
C ASP A 181 -9.77 -15.65 1.15
N PRO A 182 -8.81 -15.04 1.88
CA PRO A 182 -7.52 -14.60 1.33
C PRO A 182 -6.82 -15.65 0.46
N LYS A 183 -6.95 -16.93 0.77
CA LYS A 183 -6.39 -18.04 -0.02
C LYS A 183 -6.97 -18.12 -1.43
N VAL A 184 -8.23 -17.72 -1.61
CA VAL A 184 -8.86 -17.65 -2.94
C VAL A 184 -8.23 -16.53 -3.74
N ALA A 185 -8.08 -15.34 -3.14
CA ALA A 185 -7.45 -14.19 -3.80
C ALA A 185 -6.00 -14.50 -4.22
N ILE A 186 -5.21 -15.11 -3.33
CA ILE A 186 -3.84 -15.55 -3.61
C ILE A 186 -3.82 -16.49 -4.82
N ARG A 187 -4.64 -17.54 -4.84
CA ARG A 187 -4.68 -18.49 -5.97
C ARG A 187 -5.07 -17.82 -7.28
N VAL A 188 -6.04 -16.91 -7.26
CA VAL A 188 -6.48 -16.18 -8.47
C VAL A 188 -5.34 -15.35 -9.03
N LEU A 189 -4.69 -14.54 -8.20
CA LEU A 189 -3.58 -13.69 -8.64
C LEU A 189 -2.38 -14.52 -9.10
N GLN A 190 -2.00 -15.57 -8.36
CA GLN A 190 -0.93 -16.47 -8.77
C GLN A 190 -1.20 -17.10 -10.14
N ASN A 191 -2.42 -17.57 -10.37
CA ASN A 191 -2.80 -18.15 -11.67
C ASN A 191 -2.68 -17.12 -12.80
N ILE A 192 -3.19 -15.89 -12.61
CA ILE A 192 -3.16 -14.84 -13.62
C ILE A 192 -1.71 -14.43 -13.94
N TRP A 193 -0.94 -14.08 -12.91
CA TRP A 193 0.44 -13.62 -13.07
C TRP A 193 1.35 -14.70 -13.67
N LEU A 194 1.32 -15.93 -13.12
CA LEU A 194 2.16 -17.01 -13.60
C LEU A 194 1.81 -17.43 -15.02
N SER A 195 0.52 -17.50 -15.37
CA SER A 195 0.11 -17.87 -16.73
C SER A 195 0.48 -16.77 -17.74
N THR A 196 0.38 -15.50 -17.34
CA THR A 196 0.70 -14.37 -18.22
C THR A 196 2.18 -14.30 -18.53
N LEU A 197 3.04 -14.48 -17.51
CA LEU A 197 4.49 -14.33 -17.63
C LEU A 197 5.19 -15.62 -18.06
N TYR A 198 4.80 -16.76 -17.50
CA TYR A 198 5.52 -18.03 -17.62
C TYR A 198 4.69 -19.15 -18.26
N GLY A 199 3.44 -18.88 -18.67
CA GLY A 199 2.63 -19.84 -19.39
C GLY A 199 3.30 -20.23 -20.71
N ALA A 200 3.29 -21.53 -21.02
CA ALA A 200 3.65 -22.00 -22.35
C ALA A 200 2.57 -21.55 -23.35
N ASN A 201 2.99 -21.12 -24.54
CA ASN A 201 2.08 -20.97 -25.68
C ASN A 201 1.49 -22.31 -26.11
#